data_AF-A0A2M8E7F1-F1
#
_entry.id   AF-A0A2M8E7F1-F1
#
_cell.length_a   1.000
_cell.length_b   1.000
_cell.length_c   1.000
_cell.angle_alpha   90.00
_cell.angle_beta   90.00
_cell.angle_gamma   90.00
#
_symmetry.space_group_name_H-M   'P 1'
#
loop_
_entity.id
_entity.type
_entity.pdbx_description
1 polymer ?
#
loop_
_entity_poly.entity_id
_entity_poly.type
_entity_poly.pdbx_seq_one_letter_code
_entity_poly.pdbx_strand_id
1 'polypeptide(L)'
;EGDRLDIELALYQQIEKYIVSPKADQATDSLKRILADRKDENRQRRQRLVLQLSELITGGEFFALGQVVQIKAAGPDKVLDDLLNYLITNTYSKLPFLKERQADPQAEIKAVLSADNLSTPGLGLNGDEGNALAIKELRDYLNLAASQTRVLLSDVVDRFAGIPWGWKPEWETVLLIARLFMAGEIKLMLEGSDLDPASAIEPLTKSNRFKQVSILKRKVADATSLKRARELYKDLFQKLGRDEEDALVADFRSRLTEWQAELKGFVLTANTAHHPGKADIDAALTRIAQQLSTRDSFAFIEALLSAKDDWLDAADDVHDLVNFYKTQITAWRKLLDGLRAFADNVEALRKVPQAAAALADLEKIRDNAKPYSQVNRIEPLLASVTSINETLATHKREAALLSIDSKLAEVQTKLTAVAATPDVCNKALHVLQALKTRIASQASIAQILYLQGQGGDAMDEAITLIETTTAKAAHQVADKGDHAKSLQTGPATVLAPATKPTKVIRAADYSAKNYLETEGDVEAFVTKLRAELLTTVRAGQKARLQ
;
A
#
# COMPACT_ATOMS: atom_id res chain seq x y z
N GLU A 1 81.05 -25.66 -37.10
CA GLU A 1 81.46 -24.29 -36.70
C GLU A 1 81.51 -24.05 -35.18
N GLY A 2 81.27 -25.07 -34.33
CA GLY A 2 81.29 -24.92 -32.86
C GLY A 2 82.63 -25.22 -32.15
N ASP A 3 83.68 -25.65 -32.87
CA ASP A 3 84.90 -26.26 -32.30
C ASP A 3 85.79 -25.35 -31.43
N ARG A 4 85.39 -24.10 -31.19
CA ARG A 4 86.07 -23.17 -30.27
C ARG A 4 85.15 -22.31 -29.42
N LEU A 5 83.84 -22.56 -29.45
CA LEU A 5 82.87 -21.76 -28.70
C LEU A 5 83.16 -21.78 -27.19
N ASP A 6 83.50 -22.96 -26.68
CA ASP A 6 83.91 -23.21 -25.30
C ASP A 6 85.19 -22.45 -24.91
N ILE A 7 86.20 -22.47 -25.79
CA ILE A 7 87.48 -21.77 -25.60
C ILE A 7 87.25 -20.25 -25.61
N GLU A 8 86.49 -19.73 -26.57
CA GLU A 8 86.19 -18.30 -26.67
C GLU A 8 85.33 -17.80 -25.51
N LEU A 9 84.36 -18.61 -25.05
CA LEU A 9 83.53 -18.31 -23.88
C LEU A 9 84.37 -18.28 -22.59
N ALA A 10 85.25 -19.27 -22.40
CA ALA A 10 86.16 -19.32 -21.26
C ALA A 10 87.09 -18.11 -21.24
N LEU A 11 87.67 -17.76 -22.38
CA LEU A 11 88.53 -16.58 -22.53
C LEU A 11 87.76 -15.28 -22.26
N TYR A 12 86.52 -15.17 -22.76
CA TYR A 12 85.64 -14.04 -22.48
C TYR A 12 85.45 -13.83 -20.97
N GLN A 13 85.12 -14.90 -20.23
CA GLN A 13 84.92 -14.85 -18.78
C GLN A 13 86.21 -14.51 -18.02
N GLN A 14 87.35 -15.08 -18.43
CA GLN A 14 88.64 -14.79 -17.81
C GLN A 14 89.03 -13.31 -17.94
N ILE A 15 88.84 -12.73 -19.12
CA ILE A 15 89.12 -11.32 -19.39
C ILE A 15 88.16 -10.41 -18.59
N GLU A 16 86.87 -10.73 -18.58
CA GLU A 16 85.86 -9.96 -17.82
C GLU A 16 86.19 -9.94 -16.32
N LYS A 17 86.53 -11.11 -15.76
CA LYS A 17 86.92 -11.26 -14.35
C LYS A 17 88.19 -10.48 -14.00
N TYR A 18 89.14 -10.41 -14.92
CA TYR A 18 90.39 -9.67 -14.71
C TYR A 18 90.18 -8.16 -14.75
N ILE A 19 89.37 -7.66 -15.69
CA ILE A 19 89.07 -6.22 -15.85
C ILE A 19 88.32 -5.67 -14.62
N VAL A 20 87.46 -6.47 -13.99
CA VAL A 20 86.67 -6.07 -12.80
C VAL A 20 87.45 -6.31 -11.49
N SER A 21 88.71 -6.74 -11.56
CA SER A 21 89.49 -7.06 -10.35
C SER A 21 90.11 -5.80 -9.70
N PRO A 22 90.34 -5.79 -8.37
CA PRO A 22 91.02 -4.68 -7.68
C PRO A 22 92.42 -4.37 -8.23
N LYS A 23 93.06 -5.35 -8.86
CA LYS A 23 94.37 -5.21 -9.52
C LYS A 23 94.30 -4.36 -10.79
N ALA A 24 93.16 -4.37 -11.48
CA ALA A 24 92.92 -3.54 -12.66
C ALA A 24 92.65 -2.07 -12.29
N ASP A 25 91.99 -1.81 -11.15
CA ASP A 25 91.69 -0.45 -10.69
C ASP A 25 92.93 0.33 -10.23
N GLN A 26 93.89 -0.37 -9.62
CA GLN A 26 95.16 0.19 -9.14
C GLN A 26 96.26 0.21 -10.23
N ALA A 27 95.92 -0.10 -11.48
CA ALA A 27 96.86 -0.13 -12.60
C ALA A 27 97.42 1.26 -12.96
N THR A 28 98.64 1.29 -13.51
CA THR A 28 99.25 2.50 -14.10
C THR A 28 98.43 2.98 -15.30
N ASP A 29 98.51 4.28 -15.64
CA ASP A 29 97.73 4.85 -16.75
C ASP A 29 97.97 4.17 -18.10
N SER A 30 99.21 3.71 -18.35
CA SER A 30 99.54 2.90 -19.53
C SER A 30 98.84 1.54 -19.55
N LEU A 31 98.73 0.87 -18.39
CA LEU A 31 98.07 -0.42 -18.25
C LEU A 31 96.54 -0.28 -18.28
N LYS A 32 95.98 0.83 -17.76
CA LYS A 32 94.55 1.16 -17.88
C LYS A 32 94.12 1.31 -19.34
N ARG A 33 94.96 1.89 -20.20
CA ARG A 33 94.71 1.97 -21.65
C ARG A 33 94.66 0.58 -22.30
N ILE A 34 95.61 -0.29 -21.97
CA ILE A 34 95.61 -1.69 -22.45
C ILE A 34 94.35 -2.44 -21.98
N LEU A 35 93.90 -2.20 -20.75
CA LEU A 35 92.68 -2.82 -20.22
C LEU A 35 91.42 -2.31 -20.93
N ALA A 36 91.38 -1.03 -21.30
CA ALA A 36 90.29 -0.49 -22.13
C ALA A 36 90.26 -1.15 -23.52
N ASP A 37 91.41 -1.29 -24.19
CA ASP A 37 91.50 -1.97 -25.49
C ASP A 37 91.07 -3.45 -25.39
N ARG A 38 91.49 -4.14 -24.32
CA ARG A 38 91.07 -5.53 -24.05
C ARG A 38 89.59 -5.63 -23.72
N LYS A 39 89.01 -4.63 -23.05
CA LYS A 39 87.57 -4.56 -22.77
C LYS A 39 86.78 -4.41 -24.07
N ASP A 40 87.23 -3.57 -24.98
CA ASP A 40 86.60 -3.39 -26.28
C ASP A 40 86.72 -4.65 -27.16
N GLU A 41 87.88 -5.31 -27.16
CA GLU A 41 88.06 -6.62 -27.79
C GLU A 41 87.11 -7.66 -27.16
N ASN A 42 86.95 -7.64 -25.84
CA ASN A 42 86.04 -8.55 -25.14
C ASN A 42 84.57 -8.28 -25.46
N ARG A 43 84.20 -7.00 -25.70
CA ARG A 43 82.88 -6.61 -26.16
C ARG A 43 82.59 -7.14 -27.57
N GLN A 44 83.56 -7.05 -28.48
CA GLN A 44 83.46 -7.65 -29.81
C GLN A 44 83.38 -9.19 -29.74
N ARG A 45 84.18 -9.82 -28.86
CA ARG A 45 84.11 -11.26 -28.57
C ARG A 45 82.71 -11.66 -28.11
N ARG A 46 82.11 -10.91 -27.18
CA ARG A 46 80.72 -11.13 -26.75
C ARG A 46 79.73 -11.06 -27.90
N GLN A 47 79.85 -10.07 -28.79
CA GLN A 47 78.96 -9.95 -29.95
C GLN A 47 79.05 -11.18 -30.87
N ARG A 48 80.27 -11.65 -31.15
CA ARG A 48 80.48 -12.88 -31.93
C ARG A 48 79.92 -14.13 -31.25
N LEU A 49 80.18 -14.29 -29.95
CA LEU A 49 79.65 -15.41 -29.16
C LEU A 49 78.11 -15.43 -29.16
N VAL A 50 77.47 -14.26 -29.00
CA VAL A 50 76.01 -14.14 -29.06
C VAL A 50 75.47 -14.50 -30.44
N LEU A 51 76.14 -14.08 -31.52
CA LEU A 51 75.76 -14.42 -32.89
C LEU A 51 75.85 -15.94 -33.13
N GLN A 52 76.99 -16.55 -32.79
CA GLN A 52 77.21 -17.99 -32.93
C GLN A 52 76.20 -18.81 -32.13
N LEU A 53 75.94 -18.43 -30.88
CA LEU A 53 74.91 -19.08 -30.06
C LEU A 53 73.52 -18.91 -30.68
N SER A 54 73.22 -17.75 -31.26
CA SER A 54 71.93 -17.50 -31.90
C SER A 54 71.73 -18.39 -33.14
N GLU A 55 72.77 -18.56 -33.95
CA GLU A 55 72.76 -19.46 -35.12
C GLU A 55 72.61 -20.93 -34.70
N LEU A 56 73.35 -21.36 -33.68
CA LEU A 56 73.25 -22.73 -33.15
C LEU A 56 71.87 -23.05 -32.58
N ILE A 57 71.27 -22.12 -31.83
CA ILE A 57 69.91 -22.31 -31.30
C ILE A 57 68.89 -22.33 -32.43
N THR A 58 69.04 -21.47 -33.44
CA THR A 58 68.09 -21.38 -34.55
C THR A 58 68.17 -22.57 -35.51
N GLY A 59 69.37 -23.13 -35.72
CA GLY A 59 69.61 -24.29 -36.59
C GLY A 59 69.43 -25.66 -35.93
N GLY A 60 69.05 -25.70 -34.65
CA GLY A 60 68.83 -26.95 -33.92
C GLY A 60 67.56 -27.70 -34.33
N GLU A 61 67.49 -28.99 -33.99
CA GLU A 61 66.26 -29.77 -34.09
C GLU A 61 65.41 -29.60 -32.83
N PHE A 62 64.11 -29.33 -32.99
CA PHE A 62 63.21 -29.11 -31.87
C PHE A 62 62.22 -30.25 -31.69
N PHE A 63 62.01 -30.66 -30.44
CA PHE A 63 61.08 -31.71 -30.06
C PHE A 63 60.05 -31.18 -29.07
N ALA A 64 58.76 -31.38 -29.34
CA ALA A 64 57.66 -31.04 -28.44
C ALA A 64 56.62 -32.16 -28.45
N LEU A 65 56.09 -32.54 -27.28
CA LEU A 65 55.11 -33.63 -27.12
C LEU A 65 55.52 -34.96 -27.80
N GLY A 66 56.83 -35.23 -27.86
CA GLY A 66 57.37 -36.44 -28.49
C GLY A 66 57.47 -36.39 -30.02
N GLN A 67 57.23 -35.25 -30.66
CA GLN A 67 57.31 -35.06 -32.11
C GLN A 67 58.34 -33.99 -32.49
N VAL A 68 58.93 -34.12 -33.67
CA VAL A 68 59.82 -33.10 -34.25
C VAL A 68 58.97 -31.92 -34.73
N VAL A 69 59.26 -30.72 -34.27
CA VAL A 69 58.57 -29.49 -34.68
C VAL A 69 59.41 -28.72 -35.68
N GLN A 70 58.83 -28.43 -36.84
CA GLN A 70 59.49 -27.64 -37.89
C GLN A 70 59.28 -26.16 -37.62
N ILE A 71 60.34 -25.47 -37.20
CA ILE A 71 60.30 -24.03 -36.88
C ILE A 71 61.19 -23.27 -37.84
N LYS A 72 60.63 -22.24 -38.48
CA LYS A 72 61.34 -21.35 -39.40
C LYS A 72 61.40 -19.95 -38.79
N ALA A 73 62.18 -19.81 -37.74
CA ALA A 73 62.34 -18.56 -36.99
C ALA A 73 63.67 -17.87 -37.35
N ALA A 74 63.69 -16.54 -37.31
CA ALA A 74 64.88 -15.73 -37.63
C ALA A 74 65.81 -15.48 -36.42
N GLY A 75 65.50 -16.03 -35.26
CA GLY A 75 66.30 -15.87 -34.04
C GLY A 75 65.79 -16.71 -32.86
N PRO A 76 66.60 -16.84 -31.78
CA PRO A 76 66.31 -17.71 -30.63
C PRO A 76 65.03 -17.36 -29.85
N ASP A 77 64.71 -16.08 -29.76
CA ASP A 77 63.48 -15.58 -29.13
C ASP A 77 62.24 -16.08 -29.88
N LYS A 78 62.27 -16.01 -31.22
CA LYS A 78 61.18 -16.47 -32.08
C LYS A 78 61.05 -17.99 -32.11
N VAL A 79 62.18 -18.71 -32.04
CA VAL A 79 62.17 -20.17 -31.85
C VAL A 79 61.41 -20.54 -30.57
N LEU A 80 61.71 -19.85 -29.46
CA LEU A 80 61.06 -20.11 -28.19
C LEU A 80 59.57 -19.75 -28.24
N ASP A 81 59.22 -18.59 -28.81
CA ASP A 81 57.82 -18.16 -29.00
C ASP A 81 57.03 -19.23 -29.77
N ASP A 82 57.56 -19.71 -30.90
CA ASP A 82 56.90 -20.71 -31.76
C ASP A 82 56.77 -22.07 -31.06
N LEU A 83 57.79 -22.51 -30.32
CA LEU A 83 57.71 -23.74 -29.52
C LEU A 83 56.66 -23.66 -28.43
N LEU A 84 56.64 -22.55 -27.69
CA LEU A 84 55.65 -22.33 -26.64
C LEU A 84 54.24 -22.25 -27.24
N ASN A 85 54.06 -21.56 -28.37
CA ASN A 85 52.79 -21.50 -29.08
C ASN A 85 52.34 -22.89 -29.55
N TYR A 86 53.25 -23.71 -30.08
CA TYR A 86 52.95 -25.08 -30.47
C TYR A 86 52.52 -25.92 -29.26
N LEU A 87 53.24 -25.85 -28.14
CA LEU A 87 52.89 -26.55 -26.91
C LEU A 87 51.53 -26.12 -26.38
N ILE A 88 51.27 -24.81 -26.31
CA ILE A 88 50.00 -24.26 -25.83
C ILE A 88 48.84 -24.70 -26.73
N THR A 89 48.98 -24.57 -28.05
CA THR A 89 47.91 -24.89 -29.01
C THR A 89 47.55 -26.37 -28.98
N ASN A 90 48.54 -27.25 -28.85
CA ASN A 90 48.29 -28.70 -28.84
C ASN A 90 47.88 -29.23 -27.46
N THR A 91 48.32 -28.58 -26.38
CA THR A 91 47.94 -28.99 -25.01
C THR A 91 46.56 -28.44 -24.62
N TYR A 92 46.24 -27.19 -24.98
CA TYR A 92 44.99 -26.53 -24.64
C TYR A 92 44.12 -26.29 -25.88
N SER A 93 43.67 -27.39 -26.49
CA SER A 93 42.91 -27.35 -27.75
C SER A 93 41.57 -26.59 -27.66
N LYS A 94 41.03 -26.36 -26.45
CA LYS A 94 39.80 -25.60 -26.19
C LYS A 94 40.07 -24.19 -25.62
N LEU A 95 41.32 -23.76 -25.53
CA LEU A 95 41.66 -22.36 -25.18
C LEU A 95 41.00 -21.35 -26.12
N PRO A 96 40.90 -21.58 -27.45
CA PRO A 96 40.27 -20.63 -28.38
C PRO A 96 38.76 -20.47 -28.21
N PHE A 97 38.10 -21.27 -27.36
CA PHE A 97 36.66 -21.12 -27.11
C PHE A 97 36.36 -19.85 -26.31
N LEU A 98 37.34 -19.38 -25.54
CA LEU A 98 37.33 -18.08 -24.86
C LEU A 98 38.06 -17.07 -25.77
N LYS A 99 37.31 -16.52 -26.73
CA LYS A 99 37.82 -15.59 -27.76
C LYS A 99 38.08 -14.19 -27.20
N GLU A 100 37.07 -13.61 -26.56
CA GLU A 100 37.11 -12.26 -26.02
C GLU A 100 37.40 -12.32 -24.52
N ARG A 101 38.61 -11.91 -24.13
CA ARG A 101 39.00 -11.82 -22.72
C ARG A 101 38.75 -10.43 -22.19
N GLN A 102 38.22 -10.34 -20.98
CA GLN A 102 37.92 -9.06 -20.38
C GLN A 102 39.18 -8.51 -19.69
N ALA A 103 39.43 -7.21 -19.85
CA ALA A 103 40.55 -6.55 -19.18
C ALA A 103 40.38 -6.57 -17.64
N ASP A 104 39.13 -6.43 -17.18
CA ASP A 104 38.75 -6.60 -15.78
C ASP A 104 37.48 -7.47 -15.68
N PRO A 105 37.65 -8.81 -15.61
CA PRO A 105 36.51 -9.73 -15.51
C PRO A 105 35.70 -9.53 -14.23
N GLN A 106 36.28 -9.01 -13.14
CA GLN A 106 35.58 -8.77 -11.88
C GLN A 106 34.64 -7.57 -11.97
N ALA A 107 35.08 -6.49 -12.63
CA ALA A 107 34.20 -5.36 -12.94
C ALA A 107 33.03 -5.80 -13.83
N GLU A 108 33.29 -6.64 -14.83
CA GLU A 108 32.25 -7.16 -15.72
C GLU A 108 31.26 -8.08 -14.99
N ILE A 109 31.73 -8.95 -14.08
CA ILE A 109 30.85 -9.76 -13.22
C ILE A 109 29.89 -8.85 -12.43
N LYS A 110 30.38 -7.75 -11.86
CA LYS A 110 29.54 -6.78 -11.15
C LYS A 110 28.52 -6.14 -12.08
N ALA A 111 28.93 -5.74 -13.27
CA ALA A 111 28.05 -5.12 -14.26
C ALA A 111 26.93 -6.07 -14.69
N VAL A 112 27.27 -7.33 -15.00
CA VAL A 112 26.32 -8.38 -15.39
C VAL A 112 25.29 -8.63 -14.27
N LEU A 113 25.73 -8.75 -13.02
CA LEU A 113 24.85 -9.00 -11.87
C LEU A 113 24.02 -7.78 -11.44
N SER A 114 24.44 -6.58 -11.81
CA SER A 114 23.73 -5.33 -11.48
C SER A 114 22.81 -4.86 -12.61
N ALA A 115 22.76 -5.56 -13.74
CA ALA A 115 21.88 -5.23 -14.84
C ALA A 115 20.43 -5.53 -14.46
N ASP A 116 19.57 -4.51 -14.49
CA ASP A 116 18.12 -4.70 -14.35
C ASP A 116 17.61 -5.46 -15.58
N ASN A 117 17.09 -6.68 -15.33
CA ASN A 117 16.70 -7.60 -16.38
C ASN A 117 15.70 -7.01 -17.38
N LEU A 118 15.85 -7.46 -18.63
CA LEU A 118 15.16 -7.11 -19.88
C LEU A 118 15.76 -5.92 -20.64
N SER A 119 16.53 -6.23 -21.69
CA SER A 119 16.99 -5.36 -22.79
C SER A 119 18.26 -4.51 -22.60
N THR A 120 19.34 -5.08 -22.07
CA THR A 120 20.69 -4.50 -22.27
C THR A 120 21.49 -5.33 -23.28
N PRO A 121 22.12 -4.72 -24.30
CA PRO A 121 22.99 -5.40 -25.29
C PRO A 121 24.29 -6.01 -24.75
N GLY A 122 24.38 -6.30 -23.43
CA GLY A 122 25.58 -6.84 -22.76
C GLY A 122 25.42 -8.26 -22.22
N LEU A 123 24.20 -8.82 -22.24
CA LEU A 123 23.96 -10.21 -21.79
C LEU A 123 24.26 -11.25 -22.88
N GLY A 124 24.78 -10.82 -24.04
CA GLY A 124 24.91 -11.60 -25.26
C GLY A 124 25.51 -12.99 -25.02
N LEU A 125 24.66 -13.99 -24.83
CA LEU A 125 25.05 -15.40 -24.80
C LEU A 125 25.37 -15.92 -26.22
N ASN A 126 25.02 -15.12 -27.22
CA ASN A 126 25.08 -15.42 -28.64
C ASN A 126 26.13 -14.52 -29.30
N GLY A 127 27.03 -15.10 -30.09
CA GLY A 127 28.10 -14.38 -30.79
C GLY A 127 29.48 -14.53 -30.15
N ASP A 128 30.49 -14.01 -30.85
CA ASP A 128 31.89 -14.12 -30.43
C ASP A 128 32.22 -13.23 -29.22
N GLU A 129 31.58 -12.05 -29.11
CA GLU A 129 31.67 -11.13 -27.95
C GLU A 129 31.18 -11.77 -26.63
N GLY A 130 30.26 -12.73 -26.75
CA GLY A 130 29.69 -13.49 -25.65
C GLY A 130 30.50 -14.70 -25.21
N ASN A 131 31.55 -15.07 -25.96
CA ASN A 131 32.22 -16.37 -25.85
C ASN A 131 31.22 -17.55 -25.94
N ALA A 132 30.34 -17.54 -26.95
CA ALA A 132 29.24 -18.52 -27.08
C ALA A 132 29.71 -20.00 -27.03
N LEU A 133 30.88 -20.32 -27.58
CA LEU A 133 31.45 -21.68 -27.50
C LEU A 133 31.84 -22.07 -26.07
N ALA A 134 32.45 -21.15 -25.31
CA ALA A 134 32.79 -21.38 -23.91
C ALA A 134 31.53 -21.51 -23.04
N ILE A 135 30.52 -20.65 -23.27
CA ILE A 135 29.22 -20.74 -22.60
C ILE A 135 28.56 -22.09 -22.88
N LYS A 136 28.55 -22.54 -24.15
CA LYS A 136 27.96 -23.83 -24.52
C LYS A 136 28.65 -24.98 -23.80
N GLU A 137 29.98 -25.02 -23.80
CA GLU A 137 30.74 -26.09 -23.15
C GLU A 137 30.50 -26.10 -21.63
N LEU A 138 30.43 -24.93 -21.00
CA LEU A 138 30.13 -24.78 -19.57
C LEU A 138 28.70 -25.23 -19.25
N ARG A 139 27.73 -24.82 -20.08
CA ARG A 139 26.33 -25.23 -19.98
C ARG A 139 26.16 -26.73 -20.12
N ASP A 140 26.78 -27.36 -21.12
CA ASP A 140 26.70 -28.81 -21.36
C ASP A 140 27.26 -29.59 -20.17
N TYR A 141 28.39 -29.12 -19.62
CA TYR A 141 28.95 -29.70 -18.39
C TYR A 141 28.01 -29.55 -17.19
N LEU A 142 27.52 -28.34 -16.91
CA LEU A 142 26.63 -28.11 -15.76
C LEU A 142 25.31 -28.87 -15.91
N ASN A 143 24.77 -28.99 -17.11
CA ASN A 143 23.57 -29.79 -17.37
C ASN A 143 23.77 -31.26 -17.02
N LEU A 144 24.96 -31.81 -17.28
CA LEU A 144 25.28 -33.19 -16.92
C LEU A 144 25.60 -33.33 -15.43
N ALA A 145 26.54 -32.52 -14.91
CA ALA A 145 27.06 -32.63 -13.55
C ALA A 145 26.05 -32.17 -12.49
N ALA A 146 25.39 -31.04 -12.71
CA ALA A 146 24.39 -30.49 -11.78
C ALA A 146 23.02 -31.19 -11.85
N SER A 147 22.84 -32.14 -12.78
CA SER A 147 21.63 -32.99 -12.81
C SER A 147 21.61 -34.08 -11.74
N GLN A 148 22.78 -34.50 -11.25
CA GLN A 148 22.93 -35.59 -10.29
C GLN A 148 23.24 -35.08 -8.87
N THR A 149 24.07 -34.03 -8.75
CA THR A 149 24.53 -33.47 -7.47
C THR A 149 24.86 -31.99 -7.60
N ARG A 150 24.77 -31.21 -6.51
CA ARG A 150 25.28 -29.82 -6.48
C ARG A 150 26.78 -29.79 -6.86
N VAL A 151 27.19 -28.80 -7.65
CA VAL A 151 28.58 -28.63 -8.11
C VAL A 151 29.18 -27.40 -7.43
N LEU A 152 30.41 -27.46 -6.90
CA LEU A 152 31.06 -26.29 -6.31
C LEU A 152 31.66 -25.40 -7.40
N LEU A 153 31.57 -24.07 -7.21
CA LEU A 153 32.17 -23.12 -8.16
C LEU A 153 33.68 -23.31 -8.29
N SER A 154 34.38 -23.62 -7.19
CA SER A 154 35.81 -23.94 -7.22
C SER A 154 36.14 -25.09 -8.17
N ASP A 155 35.32 -26.15 -8.17
CA ASP A 155 35.58 -27.34 -8.98
C ASP A 155 35.37 -27.03 -10.47
N VAL A 156 34.40 -26.16 -10.78
CA VAL A 156 34.20 -25.67 -12.14
C VAL A 156 35.41 -24.84 -12.59
N VAL A 157 35.85 -23.88 -11.78
CA VAL A 157 37.02 -23.04 -12.09
C VAL A 157 38.27 -23.90 -12.30
N ASP A 158 38.57 -24.82 -11.38
CA ASP A 158 39.76 -25.69 -11.46
C ASP A 158 39.74 -26.58 -12.71
N ARG A 159 38.56 -27.10 -13.07
CA ARG A 159 38.38 -27.92 -14.28
C ARG A 159 38.66 -27.12 -15.55
N PHE A 160 38.07 -25.93 -15.70
CA PHE A 160 38.22 -25.11 -16.90
C PHE A 160 39.55 -24.33 -16.95
N ALA A 161 40.27 -24.22 -15.83
CA ALA A 161 41.66 -23.78 -15.80
C ALA A 161 42.65 -24.87 -16.26
N GLY A 162 42.23 -26.14 -16.25
CA GLY A 162 43.00 -27.31 -16.66
C GLY A 162 42.92 -27.65 -18.16
N ILE A 163 43.61 -28.72 -18.55
CA ILE A 163 43.60 -29.26 -19.92
C ILE A 163 42.21 -29.87 -20.23
N PRO A 164 41.61 -29.63 -21.42
CA PRO A 164 42.16 -28.92 -22.59
C PRO A 164 41.78 -27.43 -22.71
N TRP A 165 41.23 -26.79 -21.67
CA TRP A 165 40.70 -25.43 -21.75
C TRP A 165 41.72 -24.34 -21.42
N GLY A 166 42.37 -24.42 -20.27
CA GLY A 166 43.39 -23.44 -19.86
C GLY A 166 42.85 -22.02 -19.63
N TRP A 167 41.56 -21.85 -19.32
CA TRP A 167 40.94 -20.55 -19.14
C TRP A 167 41.44 -19.88 -17.86
N LYS A 168 42.26 -18.84 -18.04
CA LYS A 168 42.84 -18.03 -16.96
C LYS A 168 42.73 -16.54 -17.33
N PRO A 169 42.52 -15.65 -16.35
CA PRO A 169 42.37 -15.94 -14.92
C PRO A 169 41.01 -16.59 -14.57
N GLU A 170 40.89 -17.11 -13.35
CA GLU A 170 39.69 -17.83 -12.87
C GLU A 170 38.36 -17.08 -13.10
N TRP A 171 38.38 -15.75 -13.00
CA TRP A 171 37.20 -14.91 -13.20
C TRP A 171 36.65 -14.90 -14.63
N GLU A 172 37.41 -15.34 -15.63
CA GLU A 172 36.85 -15.57 -16.98
C GLU A 172 35.78 -16.67 -16.92
N THR A 173 36.06 -17.77 -16.22
CA THR A 173 35.08 -18.85 -16.02
C THR A 173 33.92 -18.38 -15.14
N VAL A 174 34.20 -17.60 -14.10
CA VAL A 174 33.16 -17.08 -13.20
C VAL A 174 32.25 -16.07 -13.91
N LEU A 175 32.77 -15.28 -14.85
CA LEU A 175 31.96 -14.40 -15.67
C LEU A 175 30.94 -15.17 -16.51
N LEU A 176 31.35 -16.30 -17.11
CA LEU A 176 30.41 -17.17 -17.83
C LEU A 176 29.34 -17.76 -16.90
N ILE A 177 29.71 -18.12 -15.65
CA ILE A 177 28.76 -18.55 -14.62
C ILE A 177 27.78 -17.43 -14.27
N ALA A 178 28.26 -16.20 -14.07
CA ALA A 178 27.41 -15.05 -13.78
C ALA A 178 26.41 -14.80 -14.92
N ARG A 179 26.84 -14.95 -16.18
CA ARG A 179 25.97 -14.85 -17.36
C ARG A 179 24.90 -15.94 -17.39
N LEU A 180 25.26 -17.21 -17.14
CA LEU A 180 24.29 -18.33 -17.05
C LEU A 180 23.31 -18.15 -15.89
N PHE A 181 23.77 -17.58 -14.77
CA PHE A 181 22.93 -17.27 -13.62
C PHE A 181 21.94 -16.14 -13.92
N MET A 182 22.39 -15.06 -14.56
CA MET A 182 21.51 -13.96 -15.00
C MET A 182 20.54 -14.36 -16.11
N ALA A 183 20.94 -15.30 -16.98
CA ALA A 183 20.05 -15.93 -17.94
C ALA A 183 19.00 -16.84 -17.28
N GLY A 184 19.11 -17.08 -15.98
CA GLY A 184 18.24 -17.97 -15.24
C GLY A 184 18.35 -19.41 -15.70
N GLU A 185 19.50 -19.89 -16.16
CA GLU A 185 19.68 -21.31 -16.51
C GLU A 185 20.16 -22.15 -15.31
N ILE A 186 20.84 -21.49 -14.37
CA ILE A 186 21.41 -22.09 -13.17
C ILE A 186 20.99 -21.32 -11.93
N LYS A 187 21.11 -21.95 -10.77
CA LYS A 187 20.87 -21.36 -9.46
C LYS A 187 22.15 -21.41 -8.63
N LEU A 188 22.45 -20.33 -7.93
CA LEU A 188 23.60 -20.24 -7.03
C LEU A 188 23.14 -20.27 -5.58
N MET A 189 23.85 -21.00 -4.74
CA MET A 189 23.63 -21.06 -3.30
C MET A 189 24.95 -20.86 -2.56
N LEU A 190 24.93 -20.04 -1.51
CA LEU A 190 26.04 -19.85 -0.58
C LEU A 190 25.67 -20.50 0.75
N GLU A 191 26.47 -21.50 1.18
CA GLU A 191 26.28 -22.19 2.48
C GLU A 191 24.84 -22.70 2.73
N GLY A 192 24.11 -23.04 1.66
CA GLY A 192 22.74 -23.56 1.72
C GLY A 192 21.63 -22.51 1.56
N SER A 193 21.97 -21.22 1.46
CA SER A 193 21.02 -20.14 1.15
C SER A 193 21.12 -19.75 -0.32
N ASP A 194 19.97 -19.47 -0.95
CA ASP A 194 19.91 -19.01 -2.33
C ASP A 194 20.54 -17.61 -2.48
N LEU A 195 21.37 -17.44 -3.50
CA LEU A 195 21.91 -16.13 -3.86
C LEU A 195 20.98 -15.43 -4.86
N ASP A 196 20.71 -14.15 -4.62
CA ASP A 196 20.20 -13.20 -5.61
C ASP A 196 21.35 -12.47 -6.33
N PRO A 197 21.13 -11.82 -7.49
CA PRO A 197 22.18 -11.13 -8.25
C PRO A 197 23.01 -10.14 -7.43
N ALA A 198 22.39 -9.34 -6.55
CA ALA A 198 23.11 -8.38 -5.72
C ALA A 198 23.96 -9.09 -4.66
N SER A 199 23.40 -10.10 -4.00
CA SER A 199 24.13 -10.91 -3.00
C SER A 199 25.22 -11.79 -3.62
N ALA A 200 25.12 -12.12 -4.92
CA ALA A 200 26.09 -12.95 -5.65
C ALA A 200 27.38 -12.18 -6.00
N ILE A 201 27.38 -10.85 -5.97
CA ILE A 201 28.55 -10.03 -6.35
C ILE A 201 29.78 -10.34 -5.48
N GLU A 202 29.63 -10.34 -4.16
CA GLU A 202 30.75 -10.59 -3.24
C GLU A 202 31.35 -12.01 -3.40
N PRO A 203 30.55 -13.09 -3.40
CA PRO A 203 31.10 -14.43 -3.50
C PRO A 203 31.64 -14.76 -4.89
N LEU A 204 31.14 -14.15 -5.97
CA LEU A 204 31.65 -14.37 -7.32
C LEU A 204 32.88 -13.53 -7.66
N THR A 205 33.16 -12.46 -6.91
CA THR A 205 34.35 -11.62 -7.16
C THR A 205 35.55 -12.01 -6.29
N LYS A 206 35.40 -12.86 -5.26
CA LYS A 206 36.49 -13.26 -4.38
C LYS A 206 36.81 -14.76 -4.46
N SER A 207 38.03 -15.11 -4.86
CA SER A 207 38.44 -16.50 -5.09
C SER A 207 38.34 -17.39 -3.86
N ASN A 208 38.58 -16.84 -2.66
CA ASN A 208 38.46 -17.58 -1.40
C ASN A 208 37.01 -18.03 -1.09
N ARG A 209 36.01 -17.41 -1.73
CA ARG A 209 34.59 -17.76 -1.60
C ARG A 209 34.15 -18.87 -2.55
N PHE A 210 34.90 -19.19 -3.59
CA PHE A 210 34.45 -20.14 -4.62
C PHE A 210 34.15 -21.54 -4.08
N LYS A 211 34.82 -21.97 -3.00
CA LYS A 211 34.54 -23.25 -2.33
C LYS A 211 33.23 -23.27 -1.53
N GLN A 212 32.66 -22.10 -1.23
CA GLN A 212 31.41 -21.94 -0.47
C GLN A 212 30.19 -21.79 -1.39
N VAL A 213 30.41 -21.48 -2.67
CA VAL A 213 29.35 -21.31 -3.67
C VAL A 213 29.06 -22.64 -4.35
N SER A 214 27.81 -23.05 -4.31
CA SER A 214 27.29 -24.21 -5.01
C SER A 214 26.39 -23.80 -6.16
N ILE A 215 26.50 -24.53 -7.26
CA ILE A 215 25.77 -24.35 -8.51
C ILE A 215 24.79 -25.51 -8.63
N LEU A 216 23.54 -25.18 -8.87
CA LEU A 216 22.45 -26.13 -9.07
C LEU A 216 21.80 -25.88 -10.43
N LYS A 217 21.30 -26.95 -11.05
CA LYS A 217 20.45 -26.82 -12.23
C LYS A 217 19.13 -26.17 -11.83
N ARG A 218 18.70 -25.14 -12.57
CA ARG A 218 17.37 -24.55 -12.35
C ARG A 218 16.29 -25.56 -12.71
N LYS A 219 15.29 -25.71 -11.84
CA LYS A 219 14.08 -26.46 -12.17
C LYS A 219 13.20 -25.58 -13.06
N VAL A 220 12.65 -26.17 -14.11
CA VAL A 220 11.72 -25.51 -15.02
C VAL A 220 10.40 -26.23 -14.92
N ALA A 221 9.31 -25.48 -14.94
CA ALA A 221 7.97 -26.04 -14.91
C ALA A 221 7.74 -26.87 -16.17
N ASP A 222 7.11 -28.04 -16.02
CA ASP A 222 6.78 -28.86 -17.17
C ASP A 222 5.67 -28.17 -18.00
N ALA A 223 5.56 -28.56 -19.27
CA ALA A 223 4.58 -27.95 -20.19
C ALA A 223 3.14 -28.03 -19.66
N THR A 224 2.81 -29.07 -18.89
CA THR A 224 1.51 -29.24 -18.24
C THR A 224 1.26 -28.18 -17.17
N SER A 225 2.22 -27.94 -16.28
CA SER A 225 2.12 -26.92 -15.24
C SER A 225 2.06 -25.51 -15.85
N LEU A 226 2.87 -25.22 -16.87
CA LEU A 226 2.80 -23.94 -17.58
C LEU A 226 1.42 -23.70 -18.21
N LYS A 227 0.83 -24.73 -18.85
CA LYS A 227 -0.51 -24.62 -19.42
C LYS A 227 -1.56 -24.33 -18.35
N ARG A 228 -1.54 -25.04 -17.22
CA ARG A 228 -2.46 -24.81 -16.09
C ARG A 228 -2.29 -23.42 -15.49
N ALA A 229 -1.05 -22.94 -15.37
CA ALA A 229 -0.76 -21.61 -14.85
C ALA A 229 -1.30 -20.52 -15.78
N ARG A 230 -1.25 -20.73 -17.10
CA ARG A 230 -1.86 -19.82 -18.07
C ARG A 230 -3.39 -19.84 -18.04
N GLU A 231 -3.99 -21.01 -17.86
CA GLU A 231 -5.43 -21.14 -17.65
C GLU A 231 -5.84 -20.36 -16.38
N LEU A 232 -5.12 -20.54 -15.27
CA LEU A 232 -5.34 -19.77 -14.05
C LEU A 232 -5.15 -18.25 -14.27
N TYR A 233 -4.10 -17.83 -14.98
CA TYR A 233 -3.91 -16.41 -15.31
C TYR A 233 -5.10 -15.83 -16.07
N LYS A 234 -5.67 -16.60 -17.01
CA LYS A 234 -6.86 -16.21 -17.75
C LYS A 234 -8.08 -16.14 -16.84
N ASP A 235 -8.28 -17.10 -15.96
CA ASP A 235 -9.42 -17.12 -15.04
C ASP A 235 -9.38 -15.92 -14.09
N LEU A 236 -8.22 -15.60 -13.52
CA LEU A 236 -8.04 -14.50 -12.56
C LEU A 236 -8.13 -13.11 -13.21
N PHE A 237 -7.54 -12.92 -14.40
CA PHE A 237 -7.34 -11.59 -14.99
C PHE A 237 -8.05 -11.36 -16.32
N GLN A 238 -8.74 -12.37 -16.85
CA GLN A 238 -9.41 -12.35 -18.15
C GLN A 238 -8.48 -11.94 -19.32
N LYS A 239 -7.20 -12.31 -19.22
CA LYS A 239 -6.13 -12.02 -20.18
C LYS A 239 -5.32 -13.27 -20.51
N LEU A 240 -4.70 -13.30 -21.68
CA LEU A 240 -3.80 -14.41 -22.04
C LEU A 240 -2.39 -14.11 -21.52
N GLY A 241 -1.85 -15.04 -20.73
CA GLY A 241 -0.44 -15.02 -20.33
C GLY A 241 0.46 -15.55 -21.45
N ARG A 242 1.71 -15.11 -21.45
CA ARG A 242 2.74 -15.56 -22.40
C ARG A 242 3.13 -17.04 -22.20
N ASP A 243 3.78 -17.62 -23.21
CA ASP A 243 4.11 -19.06 -23.26
C ASP A 243 5.35 -19.40 -22.43
N GLU A 244 6.31 -18.49 -22.33
CA GLU A 244 7.56 -18.70 -21.59
C GLU A 244 7.36 -18.53 -20.08
N GLU A 245 8.00 -19.38 -19.28
CA GLU A 245 7.86 -19.41 -17.82
C GLU A 245 8.12 -18.04 -17.17
N ASP A 246 9.28 -17.44 -17.44
CA ASP A 246 9.68 -16.17 -16.83
C ASP A 246 8.79 -15.01 -17.29
N ALA A 247 8.36 -15.05 -18.56
CA ALA A 247 7.44 -14.09 -19.13
C ALA A 247 6.05 -14.17 -18.44
N LEU A 248 5.55 -15.39 -18.22
CA LEU A 248 4.29 -15.62 -17.54
C LEU A 248 4.35 -15.17 -16.07
N VAL A 249 5.43 -15.47 -15.36
CA VAL A 249 5.63 -15.02 -13.98
C VAL A 249 5.70 -13.49 -13.91
N ALA A 250 6.37 -12.83 -14.85
CA ALA A 250 6.38 -11.37 -14.93
C ALA A 250 4.96 -10.79 -15.14
N ASP A 251 4.14 -11.42 -16.00
CA ASP A 251 2.75 -11.02 -16.23
C ASP A 251 1.92 -11.15 -14.94
N PHE A 252 2.04 -12.27 -14.22
CA PHE A 252 1.41 -12.46 -12.90
C PHE A 252 1.84 -11.39 -11.91
N ARG A 253 3.15 -11.13 -11.77
CA ARG A 253 3.67 -10.13 -10.83
C ARG A 253 3.10 -8.74 -11.12
N SER A 254 3.04 -8.35 -12.39
CA SER A 254 2.45 -7.08 -12.80
C SER A 254 1.00 -6.97 -12.34
N ARG A 255 0.16 -7.98 -12.63
CA ARG A 255 -1.26 -7.99 -12.25
C ARG A 255 -1.49 -8.02 -10.74
N LEU A 256 -0.74 -8.87 -10.03
CA LEU A 256 -0.84 -8.94 -8.57
C LEU A 256 -0.41 -7.62 -7.91
N THR A 257 0.56 -6.91 -8.49
CA THR A 257 0.96 -5.57 -8.03
C THR A 257 -0.13 -4.52 -8.28
N GLU A 258 -0.82 -4.58 -9.43
CA GLU A 258 -1.99 -3.73 -9.70
C GLU A 258 -3.09 -3.96 -8.64
N TRP A 259 -3.48 -5.22 -8.39
CA TRP A 259 -4.44 -5.56 -7.33
C TRP A 259 -3.98 -5.07 -5.96
N GLN A 260 -2.71 -5.28 -5.62
CA GLN A 260 -2.16 -4.82 -4.35
C GLN A 260 -2.29 -3.30 -4.18
N ALA A 261 -2.04 -2.53 -5.25
CA ALA A 261 -2.17 -1.07 -5.23
C ALA A 261 -3.62 -0.63 -5.05
N GLU A 262 -4.57 -1.26 -5.75
CA GLU A 262 -6.01 -0.96 -5.60
C GLU A 262 -6.51 -1.25 -4.19
N LEU A 263 -6.22 -2.45 -3.66
CA LEU A 263 -6.61 -2.86 -2.33
C LEU A 263 -6.02 -1.95 -1.24
N LYS A 264 -4.73 -1.59 -1.34
CA LYS A 264 -4.10 -0.61 -0.43
C LYS A 264 -4.82 0.74 -0.44
N GLY A 265 -5.34 1.17 -1.59
CA GLY A 265 -6.14 2.39 -1.71
C GLY A 265 -7.46 2.35 -0.92
N PHE A 266 -8.04 1.16 -0.72
CA PHE A 266 -9.31 0.99 -0.01
C PHE A 266 -9.17 0.86 1.51
N VAL A 267 -8.00 0.44 2.01
CA VAL A 267 -7.73 0.15 3.44
C VAL A 267 -8.18 1.28 4.37
N LEU A 268 -7.88 2.54 4.05
CA LEU A 268 -8.25 3.68 4.91
C LEU A 268 -9.78 3.78 5.06
N THR A 269 -10.53 3.60 3.98
CA THR A 269 -11.99 3.67 3.99
C THR A 269 -12.59 2.44 4.66
N ALA A 270 -12.06 1.25 4.39
CA ALA A 270 -12.47 0.00 5.02
C ALA A 270 -12.26 -0.01 6.55
N ASN A 271 -11.30 0.74 7.06
CA ASN A 271 -11.06 0.90 8.49
C ASN A 271 -12.07 1.81 9.20
N THR A 272 -12.89 2.55 8.46
CA THR A 272 -13.94 3.38 9.07
C THR A 272 -15.14 2.52 9.45
N ALA A 273 -15.88 2.94 10.49
CA ALA A 273 -17.01 2.17 11.02
C ALA A 273 -18.05 1.86 9.92
N HIS A 274 -18.61 0.65 9.97
CA HIS A 274 -19.66 0.16 9.05
C HIS A 274 -19.28 0.16 7.57
N HIS A 275 -18.00 0.00 7.24
CA HIS A 275 -17.56 -0.26 5.86
C HIS A 275 -17.19 -1.75 5.70
N PRO A 276 -17.74 -2.45 4.70
CA PRO A 276 -17.53 -3.89 4.51
C PRO A 276 -16.14 -4.20 3.94
N GLY A 277 -15.71 -5.46 4.02
CA GLY A 277 -14.57 -5.96 3.24
C GLY A 277 -13.17 -5.84 3.84
N LYS A 278 -13.00 -5.30 5.06
CA LYS A 278 -11.66 -5.19 5.68
C LYS A 278 -10.94 -6.54 5.78
N ALA A 279 -11.62 -7.58 6.27
CA ALA A 279 -11.03 -8.90 6.44
C ALA A 279 -10.56 -9.50 5.10
N ASP A 280 -11.38 -9.36 4.05
CA ASP A 280 -11.08 -9.86 2.71
C ASP A 280 -9.92 -9.07 2.07
N ILE A 281 -9.87 -7.74 2.26
CA ILE A 281 -8.74 -6.90 1.84
C ILE A 281 -7.44 -7.35 2.50
N ASP A 282 -7.44 -7.54 3.82
CA ASP A 282 -6.25 -7.93 4.57
C ASP A 282 -5.77 -9.33 4.17
N ALA A 283 -6.70 -10.27 3.96
CA ALA A 283 -6.41 -11.63 3.49
C ALA A 283 -5.81 -11.62 2.08
N ALA A 284 -6.42 -10.89 1.14
CA ALA A 284 -5.94 -10.77 -0.23
C ALA A 284 -4.55 -10.10 -0.30
N LEU A 285 -4.34 -9.01 0.46
CA LEU A 285 -3.03 -8.34 0.54
C LEU A 285 -1.94 -9.26 1.07
N THR A 286 -2.25 -10.07 2.09
CA THR A 286 -1.31 -11.05 2.66
C THR A 286 -0.95 -12.13 1.64
N ARG A 287 -1.95 -12.72 0.97
CA ARG A 287 -1.74 -13.74 -0.07
C ARG A 287 -0.90 -13.19 -1.24
N ILE A 288 -1.22 -11.99 -1.72
CA ILE A 288 -0.46 -11.32 -2.77
C ILE A 288 0.99 -11.08 -2.32
N ALA A 289 1.22 -10.56 -1.12
CA ALA A 289 2.56 -10.32 -0.61
C ALA A 289 3.39 -11.61 -0.51
N GLN A 290 2.79 -12.70 0.00
CA GLN A 290 3.46 -14.00 0.09
C GLN A 290 3.85 -14.52 -1.30
N GLN A 291 2.94 -14.46 -2.27
CA GLN A 291 3.23 -14.92 -3.63
C GLN A 291 4.31 -14.08 -4.31
N LEU A 292 4.23 -12.74 -4.20
CA LEU A 292 5.23 -11.83 -4.77
C LEU A 292 6.62 -12.01 -4.15
N SER A 293 6.70 -12.49 -2.90
CA SER A 293 7.98 -12.77 -2.23
C SER A 293 8.73 -13.98 -2.83
N THR A 294 8.01 -14.92 -3.45
CA THR A 294 8.61 -16.09 -4.10
C THR A 294 9.33 -15.65 -5.35
N ARG A 295 10.67 -15.67 -5.39
CA ARG A 295 11.45 -15.14 -6.53
C ARG A 295 11.62 -16.14 -7.68
N ASP A 296 11.92 -17.39 -7.36
CA ASP A 296 12.12 -18.47 -8.32
C ASP A 296 10.83 -18.75 -9.10
N SER A 297 10.91 -18.71 -10.43
CA SER A 297 9.73 -18.81 -11.30
C SER A 297 9.06 -20.18 -11.24
N PHE A 298 9.82 -21.26 -11.10
CA PHE A 298 9.26 -22.60 -10.91
C PHE A 298 8.49 -22.68 -9.60
N ALA A 299 9.11 -22.29 -8.48
CA ALA A 299 8.47 -22.28 -7.17
C ALA A 299 7.26 -21.33 -7.14
N PHE A 300 7.32 -20.21 -7.86
CA PHE A 300 6.20 -19.27 -7.98
C PHE A 300 5.00 -19.93 -8.66
N ILE A 301 5.20 -20.63 -9.78
CA ILE A 301 4.15 -21.34 -10.49
C ILE A 301 3.62 -22.52 -9.66
N GLU A 302 4.51 -23.29 -9.02
CA GLU A 302 4.12 -24.40 -8.16
C GLU A 302 3.23 -23.91 -7.01
N ALA A 303 3.63 -22.83 -6.32
CA ALA A 303 2.85 -22.21 -5.26
C ALA A 303 1.48 -21.73 -5.76
N LEU A 304 1.42 -21.04 -6.91
CA LEU A 304 0.16 -20.60 -7.54
C LEU A 304 -0.80 -21.76 -7.79
N LEU A 305 -0.30 -22.82 -8.43
CA LEU A 305 -1.10 -23.99 -8.79
C LEU A 305 -1.55 -24.77 -7.56
N SER A 306 -0.72 -24.83 -6.52
CA SER A 306 -1.07 -25.48 -5.25
C SER A 306 -2.21 -24.78 -4.51
N ALA A 307 -2.31 -23.45 -4.66
CA ALA A 307 -3.33 -22.61 -4.04
C ALA A 307 -4.38 -22.13 -5.07
N LYS A 308 -4.66 -22.92 -6.11
CA LYS A 308 -5.52 -22.50 -7.23
C LYS A 308 -6.90 -22.02 -6.76
N ASP A 309 -7.60 -22.82 -5.98
CA ASP A 309 -8.99 -22.54 -5.59
C ASP A 309 -9.05 -21.29 -4.69
N ASP A 310 -8.10 -21.19 -3.74
CA ASP A 310 -7.87 -20.00 -2.92
C ASP A 310 -7.66 -18.71 -3.75
N TRP A 311 -6.98 -18.81 -4.90
CA TRP A 311 -6.78 -17.68 -5.80
C TRP A 311 -8.05 -17.29 -6.56
N LEU A 312 -8.87 -18.27 -6.94
CA LEU A 312 -10.16 -18.02 -7.58
C LEU A 312 -11.12 -17.33 -6.61
N ASP A 313 -11.24 -17.84 -5.38
CA ASP A 313 -12.05 -17.22 -4.33
C ASP A 313 -11.57 -15.79 -4.03
N ALA A 314 -10.25 -15.58 -3.93
CA ALA A 314 -9.68 -14.26 -3.73
C ALA A 314 -9.94 -13.32 -4.92
N ALA A 315 -9.99 -13.83 -6.15
CA ALA A 315 -10.27 -13.02 -7.33
C ALA A 315 -11.72 -12.50 -7.32
N ASP A 316 -12.68 -13.34 -6.96
CA ASP A 316 -14.08 -12.96 -6.82
C ASP A 316 -14.24 -11.89 -5.73
N ASP A 317 -13.60 -12.09 -4.56
CA ASP A 317 -13.59 -11.11 -3.47
C ASP A 317 -12.95 -9.78 -3.90
N VAL A 318 -11.81 -9.81 -4.58
CA VAL A 318 -11.15 -8.61 -5.10
C VAL A 318 -12.04 -7.90 -6.12
N HIS A 319 -12.73 -8.64 -6.99
CA HIS A 319 -13.64 -8.05 -7.97
C HIS A 319 -14.80 -7.30 -7.29
N ASP A 320 -15.44 -7.93 -6.31
CA ASP A 320 -16.52 -7.34 -5.53
C ASP A 320 -16.06 -6.09 -4.78
N LEU A 321 -14.89 -6.15 -4.13
CA LEU A 321 -14.28 -5.01 -3.42
C LEU A 321 -13.97 -3.84 -4.36
N VAL A 322 -13.31 -4.12 -5.49
CA VAL A 322 -12.95 -3.10 -6.48
C VAL A 322 -14.19 -2.43 -7.04
N ASN A 323 -15.21 -3.22 -7.40
CA ASN A 323 -16.48 -2.67 -7.86
C ASN A 323 -17.14 -1.82 -6.77
N PHE A 324 -17.22 -2.33 -5.54
CA PHE A 324 -17.84 -1.63 -4.42
C PHE A 324 -17.20 -0.26 -4.17
N TYR A 325 -15.88 -0.22 -3.97
CA TYR A 325 -15.18 1.01 -3.60
C TYR A 325 -15.06 2.02 -4.75
N LYS A 326 -15.05 1.56 -6.01
CA LYS A 326 -14.98 2.46 -7.17
C LYS A 326 -16.35 2.98 -7.63
N THR A 327 -17.41 2.16 -7.56
CA THR A 327 -18.71 2.51 -8.17
C THR A 327 -19.84 2.69 -7.16
N GLN A 328 -19.86 1.90 -6.09
CA GLN A 328 -20.99 1.81 -5.15
C GLN A 328 -20.83 2.60 -3.85
N ILE A 329 -19.61 3.02 -3.52
CA ILE A 329 -19.28 3.67 -2.24
C ILE A 329 -20.13 4.91 -1.94
N THR A 330 -20.57 5.65 -2.97
CA THR A 330 -21.44 6.83 -2.80
C THR A 330 -22.82 6.44 -2.28
N ALA A 331 -23.42 5.37 -2.81
CA ALA A 331 -24.69 4.85 -2.31
C ALA A 331 -24.55 4.32 -0.88
N TRP A 332 -23.42 3.68 -0.56
CA TRP A 332 -23.12 3.23 0.80
C TRP A 332 -22.99 4.39 1.80
N ARG A 333 -22.33 5.49 1.42
CA ARG A 333 -22.27 6.68 2.28
C ARG A 333 -23.65 7.29 2.54
N LYS A 334 -24.51 7.36 1.51
CA LYS A 334 -25.92 7.77 1.68
C LYS A 334 -26.69 6.87 2.65
N LEU A 335 -26.42 5.56 2.65
CA LEU A 335 -27.01 4.63 3.64
C LEU A 335 -26.65 5.03 5.06
N LEU A 336 -25.36 5.21 5.34
CA LEU A 336 -24.87 5.53 6.68
C LEU A 336 -25.38 6.90 7.15
N ASP A 337 -25.36 7.90 6.26
CA ASP A 337 -25.88 9.24 6.55
C ASP A 337 -27.40 9.22 6.77
N GLY A 338 -28.14 8.45 5.97
CA GLY A 338 -29.58 8.26 6.12
C GLY A 338 -29.94 7.62 7.46
N LEU A 339 -29.29 6.50 7.81
CA LEU A 339 -29.51 5.83 9.11
C LEU A 339 -29.19 6.76 10.29
N ARG A 340 -28.15 7.60 10.18
CA ARG A 340 -27.83 8.60 11.19
C ARG A 340 -28.92 9.68 11.27
N ALA A 341 -29.40 10.18 10.13
CA ALA A 341 -30.44 11.21 10.08
C ALA A 341 -31.79 10.72 10.63
N PHE A 342 -32.09 9.42 10.49
CA PHE A 342 -33.31 8.83 11.03
C PHE A 342 -33.27 8.58 12.53
N ALA A 343 -32.08 8.60 13.16
CA ALA A 343 -31.85 8.22 14.56
C ALA A 343 -32.83 8.89 15.53
N ASP A 344 -33.06 10.20 15.37
CA ASP A 344 -33.94 10.99 16.23
C ASP A 344 -35.42 10.60 16.15
N ASN A 345 -35.83 9.99 15.03
CA ASN A 345 -37.22 9.65 14.73
C ASN A 345 -37.46 8.13 14.65
N VAL A 346 -36.47 7.29 14.98
CA VAL A 346 -36.55 5.82 14.87
C VAL A 346 -37.77 5.25 15.59
N GLU A 347 -38.08 5.73 16.80
CA GLU A 347 -39.24 5.23 17.55
C GLU A 347 -40.58 5.49 16.85
N ALA A 348 -40.72 6.64 16.18
CA ALA A 348 -41.92 6.97 15.42
C ALA A 348 -41.96 6.17 14.12
N LEU A 349 -40.82 6.03 13.44
CA LEU A 349 -40.70 5.25 12.21
C LEU A 349 -41.01 3.76 12.42
N ARG A 350 -40.57 3.19 13.55
CA ARG A 350 -40.85 1.78 13.91
C ARG A 350 -42.33 1.48 14.16
N LYS A 351 -43.16 2.50 14.43
CA LYS A 351 -44.62 2.35 14.57
C LYS A 351 -45.35 2.26 13.23
N VAL A 352 -44.70 2.64 12.13
CA VAL A 352 -45.25 2.54 10.77
C VAL A 352 -44.71 1.26 10.11
N PRO A 353 -45.54 0.25 9.80
CA PRO A 353 -45.07 -1.06 9.32
C PRO A 353 -44.12 -0.98 8.11
N GLN A 354 -44.44 -0.12 7.13
CA GLN A 354 -43.61 0.06 5.93
C GLN A 354 -42.24 0.66 6.25
N ALA A 355 -42.16 1.69 7.09
CA ALA A 355 -40.89 2.30 7.49
C ALA A 355 -40.08 1.36 8.38
N ALA A 356 -40.73 0.63 9.28
CA ALA A 356 -40.08 -0.36 10.14
C ALA A 356 -39.40 -1.46 9.32
N ALA A 357 -40.10 -1.99 8.31
CA ALA A 357 -39.54 -3.01 7.40
C ALA A 357 -38.36 -2.46 6.60
N ALA A 358 -38.50 -1.26 6.03
CA ALA A 358 -37.42 -0.63 5.26
C ALA A 358 -36.19 -0.31 6.11
N LEU A 359 -36.37 0.20 7.33
CA LEU A 359 -35.27 0.43 8.28
C LEU A 359 -34.55 -0.87 8.65
N ALA A 360 -35.29 -1.93 8.96
CA ALA A 360 -34.70 -3.22 9.29
C ALA A 360 -33.88 -3.80 8.13
N ASP A 361 -34.35 -3.63 6.89
CA ASP A 361 -33.60 -4.04 5.70
C ASP A 361 -32.33 -3.20 5.50
N LEU A 362 -32.38 -1.88 5.72
CA LEU A 362 -31.21 -1.01 5.67
C LEU A 362 -30.16 -1.37 6.74
N GLU A 363 -30.59 -1.68 7.98
CA GLU A 363 -29.72 -2.15 9.06
C GLU A 363 -29.09 -3.50 8.71
N LYS A 364 -29.87 -4.45 8.18
CA LYS A 364 -29.35 -5.74 7.70
C LYS A 364 -28.33 -5.60 6.59
N ILE A 365 -28.55 -4.68 5.63
CA ILE A 365 -27.58 -4.40 4.57
C ILE A 365 -26.29 -3.84 5.18
N ARG A 366 -26.38 -2.88 6.11
CA ARG A 366 -25.22 -2.29 6.82
C ARG A 366 -24.38 -3.33 7.55
N ASP A 367 -25.04 -4.27 8.23
CA ASP A 367 -24.38 -5.24 9.11
C ASP A 367 -23.94 -6.52 8.39
N ASN A 368 -24.28 -6.67 7.09
CA ASN A 368 -23.80 -7.76 6.26
C ASN A 368 -22.31 -7.55 5.89
N ALA A 369 -21.49 -8.57 6.12
CA ALA A 369 -20.06 -8.55 5.80
C ALA A 369 -19.79 -8.40 4.29
N LYS A 370 -20.65 -8.96 3.44
CA LYS A 370 -20.54 -8.92 1.96
C LYS A 370 -21.85 -8.37 1.35
N PRO A 371 -22.12 -7.06 1.43
CA PRO A 371 -23.39 -6.46 1.01
C PRO A 371 -23.45 -6.10 -0.48
N TYR A 372 -22.44 -6.47 -1.27
CA TYR A 372 -22.17 -5.95 -2.63
C TYR A 372 -23.34 -6.09 -3.61
N SER A 373 -24.06 -7.22 -3.56
CA SER A 373 -25.23 -7.48 -4.41
C SER A 373 -26.50 -6.73 -3.96
N GLN A 374 -26.51 -6.16 -2.75
CA GLN A 374 -27.67 -5.53 -2.13
C GLN A 374 -27.62 -3.99 -2.20
N VAL A 375 -26.50 -3.40 -2.64
CA VAL A 375 -26.31 -1.94 -2.69
C VAL A 375 -27.39 -1.25 -3.54
N ASN A 376 -27.82 -1.88 -4.63
CA ASN A 376 -28.89 -1.35 -5.49
C ASN A 376 -30.24 -1.15 -4.77
N ARG A 377 -30.47 -1.86 -3.64
CA ARG A 377 -31.68 -1.73 -2.82
C ARG A 377 -31.64 -0.53 -1.88
N ILE A 378 -30.47 0.07 -1.67
CA ILE A 378 -30.28 1.16 -0.69
C ILE A 378 -31.11 2.39 -1.05
N GLU A 379 -30.98 2.90 -2.28
CA GLU A 379 -31.67 4.13 -2.70
C GLU A 379 -33.20 4.06 -2.60
N PRO A 380 -33.89 3.01 -3.08
CA PRO A 380 -35.35 2.93 -2.95
C PRO A 380 -35.79 2.78 -1.48
N LEU A 381 -35.04 2.03 -0.65
CA LEU A 381 -35.33 1.91 0.78
C LEU A 381 -35.15 3.26 1.51
N LEU A 382 -34.07 3.98 1.24
CA LEU A 382 -33.82 5.32 1.78
C LEU A 382 -34.91 6.31 1.38
N ALA A 383 -35.35 6.30 0.13
CA ALA A 383 -36.41 7.18 -0.35
C ALA A 383 -37.73 6.91 0.38
N SER A 384 -38.07 5.63 0.58
CA SER A 384 -39.28 5.24 1.32
C SER A 384 -39.24 5.72 2.77
N VAL A 385 -38.13 5.51 3.48
CA VAL A 385 -38.01 5.94 4.89
C VAL A 385 -37.99 7.47 5.00
N THR A 386 -37.26 8.16 4.12
CA THR A 386 -37.22 9.63 4.08
C THR A 386 -38.61 10.23 3.89
N SER A 387 -39.39 9.71 2.95
CA SER A 387 -40.75 10.20 2.68
C SER A 387 -41.69 10.02 3.88
N ILE A 388 -41.64 8.84 4.53
CA ILE A 388 -42.45 8.58 5.72
C ILE A 388 -41.99 9.45 6.89
N ASN A 389 -40.68 9.62 7.07
CA ASN A 389 -40.11 10.46 8.11
C ASN A 389 -40.57 11.93 7.99
N GLU A 390 -40.49 12.50 6.79
CA GLU A 390 -40.92 13.88 6.55
C GLU A 390 -42.42 14.05 6.76
N THR A 391 -43.22 13.06 6.37
CA THR A 391 -44.68 13.06 6.58
C THR A 391 -45.01 13.08 8.08
N LEU A 392 -44.35 12.21 8.87
CA LEU A 392 -44.55 12.16 10.33
C LEU A 392 -44.08 13.44 11.02
N ALA A 393 -42.91 13.96 10.65
CA ALA A 393 -42.37 15.19 11.19
C ALA A 393 -43.26 16.38 10.86
N THR A 394 -43.74 16.49 9.61
CA THR A 394 -44.64 17.57 9.17
C THR A 394 -45.97 17.53 9.92
N HIS A 395 -46.62 16.36 10.02
CA HIS A 395 -47.87 16.23 10.78
C HIS A 395 -47.71 16.65 12.24
N LYS A 396 -46.60 16.29 12.89
CA LYS A 396 -46.30 16.72 14.27
C LYS A 396 -46.00 18.21 14.36
N ARG A 397 -45.27 18.76 13.39
CA ARG A 397 -44.94 20.18 13.29
C ARG A 397 -46.21 21.03 13.14
N GLU A 398 -47.12 20.64 12.25
CA GLU A 398 -48.41 21.31 12.04
C GLU A 398 -49.27 21.30 13.31
N ALA A 399 -49.40 20.15 13.96
CA ALA A 399 -50.14 20.04 15.22
C ALA A 399 -49.53 20.92 16.33
N ALA A 400 -48.20 20.96 16.43
CA ALA A 400 -47.50 21.81 17.39
C ALA A 400 -47.69 23.31 17.08
N LEU A 401 -47.58 23.71 15.82
CA LEU A 401 -47.80 25.10 15.37
C LEU A 401 -49.24 25.56 15.65
N LEU A 402 -50.24 24.74 15.33
CA LEU A 402 -51.65 25.02 15.67
C LEU A 402 -51.85 25.18 17.18
N SER A 403 -51.18 24.33 17.98
CA SER A 403 -51.23 24.41 19.43
C SER A 403 -50.61 25.70 19.97
N ILE A 404 -49.52 26.21 19.36
CA ILE A 404 -48.92 27.49 19.73
C ILE A 404 -49.76 28.67 19.23
N ASP A 405 -50.33 28.58 18.03
CA ASP A 405 -51.19 29.62 17.45
C ASP A 405 -52.47 29.83 18.27
N SER A 406 -53.08 28.75 18.77
CA SER A 406 -54.19 28.84 19.71
C SER A 406 -53.80 29.57 21.00
N LYS A 407 -52.59 29.33 21.52
CA LYS A 407 -52.09 29.99 22.74
C LYS A 407 -51.78 31.47 22.49
N LEU A 408 -51.14 31.78 21.36
CA LEU A 408 -50.92 33.16 20.91
C LEU A 408 -52.24 33.94 20.79
N ALA A 409 -53.27 33.33 20.19
CA ALA A 409 -54.60 33.95 20.06
C ALA A 409 -55.25 34.22 21.43
N GLU A 410 -55.10 33.32 22.40
CA GLU A 410 -55.65 33.53 23.74
C GLU A 410 -54.90 34.65 24.48
N VAL A 411 -53.56 34.68 24.43
CA VAL A 411 -52.75 35.78 25.00
C VAL A 411 -53.10 37.11 24.33
N GLN A 412 -53.24 37.13 23.01
CA GLN A 412 -53.67 38.32 22.26
C GLN A 412 -55.03 38.83 22.72
N THR A 413 -56.00 37.92 22.88
CA THR A 413 -57.35 38.26 23.35
C THR A 413 -57.30 38.92 24.74
N LYS A 414 -56.46 38.40 25.66
CA LYS A 414 -56.26 38.99 26.99
C LYS A 414 -55.56 40.36 26.93
N LEU A 415 -54.55 40.52 26.07
CA LEU A 415 -53.87 41.81 25.85
C LEU A 415 -54.84 42.88 25.34
N THR A 416 -55.70 42.53 24.38
CA THR A 416 -56.72 43.44 23.83
C THR A 416 -57.77 43.80 24.87
N ALA A 417 -58.24 42.84 25.68
CA ALA A 417 -59.21 43.09 26.75
C ALA A 417 -58.71 44.08 27.81
N VAL A 418 -57.39 44.17 27.99
CA VAL A 418 -56.70 45.04 28.96
C VAL A 418 -56.25 46.37 28.35
N ALA A 419 -56.34 46.54 27.02
CA ALA A 419 -55.72 47.66 26.29
C ALA A 419 -54.23 47.84 26.65
N ALA A 420 -53.47 46.74 26.64
CA ALA A 420 -52.06 46.73 27.02
C ALA A 420 -51.18 47.59 26.09
N THR A 421 -50.10 48.16 26.63
CA THR A 421 -49.14 48.98 25.85
C THR A 421 -48.36 48.12 24.85
N PRO A 422 -47.82 48.73 23.77
CA PRO A 422 -47.00 48.00 22.78
C PRO A 422 -45.84 47.21 23.39
N ASP A 423 -45.18 47.76 24.42
CA ASP A 423 -44.09 47.08 25.13
C ASP A 423 -44.52 45.81 25.86
N VAL A 424 -45.71 45.83 26.49
CA VAL A 424 -46.27 44.66 27.19
C VAL A 424 -46.72 43.61 26.18
N CYS A 425 -47.35 44.04 25.07
CA CYS A 425 -47.72 43.15 23.97
C CYS A 425 -46.50 42.43 23.39
N ASN A 426 -45.43 43.16 23.08
CA ASN A 426 -44.21 42.58 22.53
C ASN A 426 -43.58 41.58 23.50
N LYS A 427 -43.45 41.93 24.79
CA LYS A 427 -42.86 41.03 25.80
C LYS A 427 -43.70 39.76 26.02
N ALA A 428 -45.02 39.88 26.09
CA ALA A 428 -45.91 38.74 26.33
C ALA A 428 -45.95 37.75 25.15
N LEU A 429 -45.85 38.24 23.91
CA LEU A 429 -45.93 37.40 22.71
C LEU A 429 -44.58 36.83 22.26
N HIS A 430 -43.47 37.50 22.58
CA HIS A 430 -42.14 37.17 22.05
C HIS A 430 -41.74 35.71 22.29
N VAL A 431 -41.95 35.18 23.51
CA VAL A 431 -41.55 33.80 23.85
C VAL A 431 -42.34 32.78 23.01
N LEU A 432 -43.65 32.97 22.86
CA LEU A 432 -44.51 32.10 22.05
C LEU A 432 -44.20 32.23 20.55
N GLN A 433 -43.91 33.44 20.05
CA GLN A 433 -43.48 33.66 18.66
C GLN A 433 -42.12 33.01 18.38
N ALA A 434 -41.17 33.10 19.31
CA ALA A 434 -39.88 32.44 19.20
C ALA A 434 -40.02 30.91 19.20
N LEU A 435 -40.91 30.35 20.04
CA LEU A 435 -41.25 28.92 20.01
C LEU A 435 -41.85 28.52 18.67
N LYS A 436 -42.78 29.31 18.11
CA LYS A 436 -43.37 29.07 16.78
C LYS A 436 -42.30 28.98 15.70
N THR A 437 -41.39 29.95 15.65
CA THR A 437 -40.28 29.97 14.67
C THR A 437 -39.34 28.78 14.85
N ARG A 438 -39.03 28.40 16.10
CA ARG A 438 -38.17 27.23 16.38
C ARG A 438 -38.85 25.94 15.94
N ILE A 439 -40.12 25.73 16.24
CA ILE A 439 -40.88 24.52 15.83
C ILE A 439 -40.90 24.40 14.31
N ALA A 440 -41.08 25.51 13.58
CA ALA A 440 -41.14 25.51 12.12
C ALA A 440 -39.86 24.98 11.44
N SER A 441 -38.68 25.09 12.08
CA SER A 441 -37.40 24.62 11.54
C SER A 441 -36.97 23.24 12.06
N GLN A 442 -37.74 22.58 12.92
CA GLN A 442 -37.38 21.27 13.46
C GLN A 442 -37.80 20.10 12.55
N ALA A 443 -36.93 19.10 12.49
CA ALA A 443 -37.19 17.81 11.84
C ALA A 443 -37.30 16.64 12.85
N SER A 444 -36.72 16.79 14.05
CA SER A 444 -36.83 15.79 15.13
C SER A 444 -38.21 15.88 15.78
N ILE A 445 -38.94 14.76 15.77
CA ILE A 445 -40.26 14.64 16.38
C ILE A 445 -40.18 14.85 17.90
N ALA A 446 -39.14 14.33 18.55
CA ALA A 446 -38.91 14.52 19.98
C ALA A 446 -38.73 16.01 20.32
N GLN A 447 -37.92 16.72 19.52
CA GLN A 447 -37.70 18.15 19.72
C GLN A 447 -38.98 18.98 19.45
N ILE A 448 -39.77 18.61 18.44
CA ILE A 448 -41.06 19.26 18.15
C ILE A 448 -42.01 19.11 19.34
N LEU A 449 -42.16 17.89 19.87
CA LEU A 449 -43.05 17.61 21.01
C LEU A 449 -42.58 18.32 22.29
N TYR A 450 -41.28 18.35 22.53
CA TYR A 450 -40.69 19.08 23.65
C TYR A 450 -41.00 20.59 23.57
N LEU A 451 -40.78 21.22 22.41
CA LEU A 451 -41.08 22.63 22.20
C LEU A 451 -42.58 22.94 22.28
N GLN A 452 -43.43 22.01 21.83
CA GLN A 452 -44.88 22.13 21.98
C GLN A 452 -45.29 22.18 23.45
N GLY A 453 -44.68 21.34 24.29
CA GLY A 453 -44.91 21.31 25.74
C GLY A 453 -44.57 22.64 26.43
N GLN A 454 -43.45 23.26 26.05
CA GLN A 454 -43.03 24.58 26.56
C GLN A 454 -44.04 25.70 26.26
N GLY A 455 -44.91 25.52 25.26
CA GLY A 455 -45.94 26.50 24.94
C GLY A 455 -46.93 26.75 26.07
N GLY A 456 -47.22 25.75 26.90
CA GLY A 456 -48.10 25.91 28.07
C GLY A 456 -47.52 26.90 29.08
N ASP A 457 -46.28 26.63 29.51
CA ASP A 457 -45.56 27.44 30.49
C ASP A 457 -45.32 28.87 29.97
N ALA A 458 -44.91 29.02 28.71
CA ALA A 458 -44.71 30.33 28.08
C ALA A 458 -45.99 31.18 28.06
N MET A 459 -47.15 30.53 27.92
CA MET A 459 -48.42 31.22 27.99
C MET A 459 -48.80 31.61 29.42
N ASP A 460 -48.49 30.78 30.41
CA ASP A 460 -48.72 31.12 31.83
C ASP A 460 -47.84 32.29 32.26
N GLU A 461 -46.59 32.33 31.82
CA GLU A 461 -45.69 33.49 32.01
C GLU A 461 -46.26 34.75 31.36
N ALA A 462 -46.76 34.64 30.11
CA ALA A 462 -47.38 35.76 29.41
C ALA A 462 -48.64 36.27 30.14
N ILE A 463 -49.51 35.37 30.61
CA ILE A 463 -50.71 35.73 31.38
C ILE A 463 -50.31 36.40 32.70
N THR A 464 -49.33 35.87 33.42
CA THR A 464 -48.83 36.44 34.68
C THR A 464 -48.25 37.85 34.46
N LEU A 465 -47.52 38.05 33.36
CA LEU A 465 -47.01 39.37 32.98
C LEU A 465 -48.16 40.36 32.72
N ILE A 466 -49.20 39.94 31.99
CA ILE A 466 -50.39 40.76 31.75
C ILE A 466 -51.07 41.11 33.08
N GLU A 467 -51.35 40.13 33.93
CA GLU A 467 -52.01 40.34 35.22
C GLU A 467 -51.21 41.27 36.14
N THR A 468 -49.89 41.08 36.27
CA THR A 468 -49.04 41.95 37.10
C THR A 468 -48.94 43.38 36.56
N THR A 469 -48.90 43.58 35.25
CA THR A 469 -48.92 44.94 34.65
C THR A 469 -50.26 45.63 34.83
N THR A 470 -51.38 44.90 34.75
CA THR A 470 -52.73 45.44 35.03
C THR A 470 -52.90 45.86 36.48
N ALA A 471 -52.41 45.05 37.43
CA ALA A 471 -52.49 45.36 38.85
C ALA A 471 -51.66 46.61 39.21
N LYS A 472 -50.47 46.75 38.61
CA LYS A 472 -49.61 47.94 38.76
C LYS A 472 -50.26 49.19 38.17
N ALA A 473 -50.90 49.09 37.00
CA ALA A 473 -51.64 50.21 36.40
C ALA A 473 -52.84 50.62 37.25
N ALA A 474 -53.60 49.67 37.81
CA ALA A 474 -54.73 49.96 38.70
C ALA A 474 -54.32 50.65 40.01
N HIS A 475 -53.19 50.27 40.61
CA HIS A 475 -52.65 50.94 41.80
C HIS A 475 -52.15 52.36 41.53
N GLN A 476 -51.55 52.61 40.35
CA GLN A 476 -51.07 53.95 39.99
C GLN A 476 -52.21 54.96 39.69
N VAL A 477 -53.40 54.48 39.32
CA VAL A 477 -54.59 55.33 39.13
C VAL A 477 -55.30 55.61 40.46
N ALA A 478 -55.20 54.72 41.45
CA ALA A 478 -55.79 54.92 42.78
C ALA A 478 -55.03 55.93 43.65
N ASP A 479 -53.73 56.13 43.41
CA ASP A 479 -52.86 57.02 44.22
C ASP A 479 -52.81 58.48 43.70
N LYS A 480 -53.58 58.80 42.65
CA LYS A 480 -53.69 60.16 42.10
C LYS A 480 -55.14 60.66 42.17
N GLY A 481 -55.57 61.08 43.36
CA GLY A 481 -56.79 61.85 43.50
C GLY A 481 -57.14 62.23 44.93
N ASP A 482 -56.60 63.33 45.43
CA ASP A 482 -57.29 64.11 46.46
C ASP A 482 -57.20 65.62 46.19
N HIS A 483 -58.32 66.30 46.46
CA HIS A 483 -58.69 67.72 46.29
C HIS A 483 -59.26 68.22 44.93
N ALA A 484 -60.60 68.24 44.84
CA ALA A 484 -61.46 69.43 44.99
C ALA A 484 -62.65 69.57 43.98
N LYS A 485 -63.87 69.30 44.51
CA LYS A 485 -65.18 69.98 44.32
C LYS A 485 -65.81 70.21 42.91
N SER A 486 -66.91 69.47 42.67
CA SER A 486 -68.33 69.96 42.59
C SER A 486 -69.10 70.01 41.24
N LEU A 487 -70.19 69.20 41.22
CA LEU A 487 -71.54 69.33 40.61
C LEU A 487 -71.86 69.02 39.12
N GLN A 488 -72.77 68.03 38.95
CA GLN A 488 -73.80 67.77 37.89
C GLN A 488 -73.29 67.41 36.46
N THR A 489 -73.83 66.48 35.65
CA THR A 489 -74.99 65.55 35.57
C THR A 489 -74.61 64.49 34.49
N GLY A 490 -75.13 63.25 34.55
CA GLY A 490 -74.65 62.04 33.81
C GLY A 490 -74.72 62.02 32.25
N PRO A 491 -74.37 60.90 31.55
CA PRO A 491 -74.52 59.50 32.00
C PRO A 491 -73.30 58.55 31.81
N ALA A 492 -73.24 57.57 32.70
CA ALA A 492 -72.70 56.20 32.59
C ALA A 492 -71.50 55.93 31.65
N THR A 493 -70.28 56.04 32.19
CA THR A 493 -69.11 55.31 31.69
C THR A 493 -69.18 53.86 32.17
N VAL A 494 -69.22 52.94 31.21
CA VAL A 494 -69.13 51.49 31.43
C VAL A 494 -67.85 51.18 32.20
N LEU A 495 -68.00 50.67 33.43
CA LEU A 495 -66.90 50.11 34.22
C LEU A 495 -66.28 48.94 33.43
N ALA A 496 -65.03 49.09 33.03
CA ALA A 496 -64.23 47.98 32.53
C ALA A 496 -64.16 46.88 33.61
N PRO A 497 -64.47 45.62 33.30
CA PRO A 497 -64.55 44.58 34.31
C PRO A 497 -63.16 44.29 34.88
N ALA A 498 -63.05 44.33 36.22
CA ALA A 498 -61.86 43.91 36.94
C ALA A 498 -61.45 42.49 36.50
N THR A 499 -60.22 42.35 36.02
CA THR A 499 -59.65 41.09 35.53
C THR A 499 -59.48 40.12 36.70
N LYS A 500 -60.33 39.09 36.76
CA LYS A 500 -60.23 37.98 37.71
C LYS A 500 -58.88 37.26 37.53
N PRO A 501 -58.07 37.07 38.59
CA PRO A 501 -56.76 36.40 38.49
C PRO A 501 -56.91 34.94 38.03
N THR A 502 -56.01 34.45 37.18
CA THR A 502 -56.07 33.10 36.62
C THR A 502 -55.28 32.10 37.47
N LYS A 503 -55.86 30.95 37.82
CA LYS A 503 -55.19 29.82 38.48
C LYS A 503 -55.18 28.60 37.55
N VAL A 504 -54.00 28.05 37.29
CA VAL A 504 -53.81 26.84 36.47
C VAL A 504 -54.07 25.59 37.32
N ILE A 505 -54.85 24.65 36.78
CA ILE A 505 -55.21 23.39 37.42
C ILE A 505 -54.85 22.27 36.43
N ARG A 506 -53.87 21.44 36.78
CA ARG A 506 -53.49 20.27 35.99
C ARG A 506 -54.36 19.10 36.36
N ALA A 507 -55.15 18.59 35.42
CA ALA A 507 -56.14 17.54 35.74
C ALA A 507 -55.48 16.27 36.29
N ALA A 508 -54.27 15.94 35.82
CA ALA A 508 -53.52 14.76 36.24
C ALA A 508 -53.19 14.74 37.74
N ASP A 509 -52.97 15.89 38.38
CA ASP A 509 -52.60 16.00 39.80
C ASP A 509 -53.74 15.51 40.73
N TYR A 510 -54.96 15.41 40.19
CA TYR A 510 -56.16 14.99 40.93
C TYR A 510 -56.50 13.51 40.70
N SER A 511 -55.73 12.79 39.87
CA SER A 511 -55.85 11.34 39.73
C SER A 511 -54.98 10.62 40.76
N ALA A 512 -55.61 9.80 41.61
CA ALA A 512 -54.91 8.98 42.60
C ALA A 512 -54.42 7.64 42.02
N LYS A 513 -54.88 7.26 40.82
CA LYS A 513 -54.57 6.01 40.14
C LYS A 513 -54.11 6.26 38.70
N ASN A 514 -53.21 5.42 38.21
CA ASN A 514 -52.77 5.45 36.81
C ASN A 514 -53.82 4.84 35.85
N TYR A 515 -54.69 3.98 36.37
CA TYR A 515 -55.78 3.33 35.64
C TYR A 515 -57.08 3.44 36.45
N LEU A 516 -58.19 3.75 35.77
CA LEU A 516 -59.53 3.84 36.36
C LEU A 516 -60.33 2.65 35.83
N GLU A 517 -60.48 1.60 36.65
CA GLU A 517 -61.07 0.32 36.21
C GLU A 517 -62.53 0.15 36.65
N THR A 518 -62.99 1.01 37.57
CA THR A 518 -64.35 0.97 38.11
C THR A 518 -65.02 2.32 37.99
N GLU A 519 -66.34 2.35 37.93
CA GLU A 519 -67.12 3.61 37.92
C GLU A 519 -66.80 4.47 39.16
N GLY A 520 -66.55 3.83 40.32
CA GLY A 520 -66.15 4.52 41.54
C GLY A 520 -64.81 5.25 41.44
N ASP A 521 -63.86 4.72 40.65
CA ASP A 521 -62.57 5.39 40.41
C ASP A 521 -62.73 6.64 39.55
N VAL A 522 -63.61 6.58 38.54
CA VAL A 522 -63.97 7.73 37.70
C VAL A 522 -64.68 8.80 38.51
N GLU A 523 -65.68 8.41 39.31
CA GLU A 523 -66.46 9.32 40.16
C GLU A 523 -65.55 10.04 41.17
N ALA A 524 -64.60 9.33 41.78
CA ALA A 524 -63.66 9.89 42.75
C ALA A 524 -62.71 10.92 42.10
N PHE A 525 -62.20 10.62 40.89
CA PHE A 525 -61.39 11.56 40.12
C PHE A 525 -62.16 12.84 39.76
N VAL A 526 -63.34 12.67 39.15
CA VAL A 526 -64.19 13.80 38.73
C VAL A 526 -64.62 14.62 39.93
N THR A 527 -64.96 13.99 41.05
CA THR A 527 -65.36 14.70 42.28
C THR A 527 -64.24 15.57 42.83
N LYS A 528 -63.00 15.06 42.88
CA LYS A 528 -61.84 15.84 43.33
C LYS A 528 -61.53 17.00 42.38
N LEU A 529 -61.49 16.73 41.08
CA LEU A 529 -61.25 17.77 40.07
C LEU A 529 -62.33 18.85 40.10
N ARG A 530 -63.60 18.44 40.22
CA ARG A 530 -64.75 19.35 40.34
C ARG A 530 -64.66 20.21 41.61
N ALA A 531 -64.28 19.63 42.74
CA ALA A 531 -64.14 20.36 44.00
C ALA A 531 -63.09 21.48 43.88
N GLU A 532 -61.94 21.21 43.27
CA GLU A 532 -60.89 22.21 43.09
C GLU A 532 -61.30 23.30 42.08
N LEU A 533 -61.92 22.91 40.96
CA LEU A 533 -62.44 23.85 39.97
C LEU A 533 -63.46 24.81 40.59
N LEU A 534 -64.41 24.28 41.37
CA LEU A 534 -65.42 25.08 42.07
C LEU A 534 -64.79 25.98 43.14
N THR A 535 -63.80 25.49 43.88
CA THR A 535 -63.09 26.28 44.90
C THR A 535 -62.38 27.47 44.25
N THR A 536 -61.69 27.23 43.14
CA THR A 536 -60.98 28.27 42.38
C THR A 536 -61.93 29.32 41.83
N VAL A 537 -63.05 28.90 41.23
CA VAL A 537 -64.06 29.84 40.70
C VAL A 537 -64.75 30.62 41.82
N ARG A 538 -65.04 29.98 42.97
CA ARG A 538 -65.63 30.63 44.15
C ARG A 538 -64.70 31.64 44.81
N ALA A 539 -63.38 31.42 44.74
CA ALA A 539 -62.37 32.38 45.19
C ALA A 539 -62.24 33.62 44.28
N GLY A 540 -63.12 33.76 43.27
CA GLY A 540 -63.10 34.88 42.33
C GLY A 540 -62.03 34.76 41.24
N GLN A 541 -61.35 33.62 41.15
CA GLN A 541 -60.30 33.34 40.15
C GLN A 541 -60.88 32.68 38.89
N LYS A 542 -60.19 32.82 37.75
CA LYS A 542 -60.46 32.02 36.54
C LYS A 542 -59.65 30.72 36.62
N ALA A 543 -60.30 29.57 36.55
CA ALA A 543 -59.61 28.28 36.48
C ALA A 543 -59.22 27.97 35.03
N ARG A 544 -57.93 27.74 34.77
CA ARG A 544 -57.41 27.25 33.48
C ARG A 544 -57.03 25.79 33.63
N LEU A 545 -57.69 24.90 32.90
CA LEU A 545 -57.36 23.47 32.90
C LEU A 545 -56.17 23.21 31.98
N GLN A 546 -55.18 22.45 32.45
CA GLN A 546 -54.01 22.02 31.67
C GLN A 546 -53.90 20.49 31.64
#